data_AF-A0A2W4P9M1-F1
#
_entry.id   AF-A0A2W4P9M1-F1
#
_cell.length_a   1.000
_cell.length_b   1.000
_cell.length_c   1.000
_cell.angle_alpha   90.00
_cell.angle_beta   90.00
_cell.angle_gamma   90.00
#
_symmetry.space_group_name_H-M   'P 1'
#
loop_
_entity.id
_entity.type
_entity.pdbx_description
1 polymer ?
#
loop_
_entity_poly.entity_id
_entity_poly.type
_entity_poly.pdbx_seq_one_letter_code
_entity_poly.pdbx_strand_id
1 'polypeptide(L)'
;MRELAAPLACVTLLFVLSAAAGGWLVMRHPELIALFASEQMINGVQQGNLWTEGLLNVVPSSILSIGILTNNIVVSLMAFCSGILFGLGTFYIIALNGLMLGGVFAFVHQHSMAGKLLEFVMAHGPVELSVICIAGAAGVMLGESLIRPGLSSRRESFQAATAKAGRVLFACALLLVGCGIIEGYVSPNPAFSMTSRVVVGLGYWVVMVGLLSGRLAGRQPVRAR
;
A
#
# COMPACT_ATOMS: atom_id res chain seq x y z
N MET A 1 -2.24 15.95 9.08
CA MET A 1 -1.93 15.98 7.64
C MET A 1 -0.79 16.94 7.27
N ARG A 2 -0.79 18.23 7.66
CA ARG A 2 0.29 19.16 7.23
C ARG A 2 1.72 18.68 7.58
N GLU A 3 1.93 18.19 8.79
CA GLU A 3 3.25 17.65 9.21
C GLU A 3 3.62 16.32 8.53
N LEU A 4 2.64 15.58 8.01
CA LEU A 4 2.88 14.35 7.23
C LEU A 4 3.20 14.66 5.77
N ALA A 5 2.96 15.88 5.28
CA ALA A 5 3.00 16.17 3.84
C ALA A 5 4.39 15.96 3.23
N ALA A 6 5.45 16.45 3.89
CA ALA A 6 6.82 16.28 3.40
C ALA A 6 7.31 14.82 3.50
N PRO A 7 7.16 14.11 4.64
CA PRO A 7 7.47 12.69 4.73
C PRO A 7 6.67 11.85 3.73
N LEU A 8 5.39 12.15 3.52
CA LEU A 8 4.55 11.47 2.54
C LEU A 8 5.04 11.68 1.12
N ALA A 9 5.35 12.92 0.73
CA ALA A 9 5.91 13.21 -0.59
C ALA A 9 7.23 12.46 -0.82
N CYS A 10 8.11 12.43 0.18
CA CYS A 10 9.38 11.69 0.11
C CYS A 10 9.17 10.18 -0.06
N VAL A 11 8.31 9.58 0.77
CA VAL A 11 7.99 8.15 0.74
C VAL A 11 7.30 7.76 -0.58
N THR A 12 6.34 8.56 -1.04
CA THR A 12 5.66 8.33 -2.32
C THR A 12 6.63 8.46 -3.49
N LEU A 13 7.52 9.45 -3.49
CA LEU A 13 8.53 9.58 -4.53
C LEU A 13 9.47 8.37 -4.55
N LEU A 14 9.95 7.92 -3.38
CA LEU A 14 10.77 6.71 -3.27
C LEU A 14 10.03 5.49 -3.82
N PHE A 15 8.77 5.30 -3.43
CA PHE A 15 7.94 4.20 -3.91
C PHE A 15 7.83 4.20 -5.45
N VAL A 16 7.50 5.35 -6.04
CA VAL A 16 7.36 5.51 -7.49
C VAL A 16 8.68 5.26 -8.22
N LEU A 17 9.79 5.82 -7.72
CA LEU A 17 11.12 5.60 -8.30
C LEU A 17 11.54 4.14 -8.21
N SER A 18 11.30 3.48 -7.08
CA SER A 18 11.58 2.05 -6.92
C SER A 18 10.70 1.19 -7.82
N ALA A 19 9.42 1.53 -7.99
CA ALA A 19 8.55 0.84 -8.95
C ALA A 19 9.02 1.02 -10.40
N ALA A 20 9.40 2.24 -10.80
CA ALA A 20 9.99 2.46 -12.11
C ALA A 20 11.28 1.66 -12.30
N ALA A 21 12.15 1.62 -11.28
CA ALA A 21 13.39 0.84 -11.30
C ALA A 21 13.13 -0.67 -11.41
N GLY A 22 12.16 -1.19 -10.66
CA GLY A 22 11.79 -2.62 -10.68
C GLY A 22 11.19 -3.01 -12.03
N GLY A 23 10.32 -2.16 -12.57
CA GLY A 23 9.78 -2.33 -13.91
C GLY A 23 10.88 -2.31 -14.97
N TRP A 24 11.78 -1.33 -14.92
CA TRP A 24 12.91 -1.24 -15.85
C TRP A 24 13.84 -2.45 -15.77
N LEU A 25 14.17 -2.92 -14.56
CA LEU A 25 15.02 -4.10 -14.33
C LEU A 25 14.42 -5.34 -14.98
N VAL A 26 13.16 -5.66 -14.68
CA VAL A 26 12.48 -6.85 -15.23
C VAL A 26 12.21 -6.70 -16.73
N MET A 27 12.00 -5.47 -17.23
CA MET A 27 11.90 -5.22 -18.66
C MET A 27 13.19 -5.56 -19.42
N ARG A 28 14.36 -5.38 -18.80
CA ARG A 28 15.68 -5.67 -19.39
C ARG A 28 16.16 -7.09 -19.10
N HIS A 29 15.81 -7.62 -17.94
CA HIS A 29 16.27 -8.89 -17.40
C HIS A 29 15.06 -9.64 -16.81
N PRO A 30 14.23 -10.29 -17.66
CA PRO A 30 13.01 -10.97 -17.22
C PRO A 30 13.26 -12.01 -16.12
N GLU A 31 14.43 -12.63 -16.09
CA GLU A 31 14.88 -13.60 -15.08
C GLU A 31 14.88 -13.05 -13.65
N LEU A 32 15.03 -11.72 -13.48
CA LEU A 32 15.04 -11.08 -12.17
C LEU A 32 13.67 -11.10 -11.48
N ILE A 33 12.60 -11.49 -12.18
CA ILE A 33 11.28 -11.68 -11.54
C ILE A 33 11.34 -12.75 -10.44
N ALA A 34 12.25 -13.72 -10.53
CA ALA A 34 12.45 -14.76 -9.52
C ALA A 34 12.90 -14.22 -8.14
N LEU A 35 13.36 -12.95 -8.08
CA LEU A 35 13.64 -12.27 -6.81
C LEU A 35 12.35 -11.89 -6.04
N PHE A 36 11.22 -11.82 -6.74
CA PHE A 36 9.97 -11.25 -6.21
C PHE A 36 8.79 -12.21 -6.31
N ALA A 37 8.77 -13.09 -7.31
CA ALA A 37 7.68 -14.01 -7.58
C ALA A 37 8.14 -15.47 -7.41
N SER A 38 7.25 -16.32 -6.92
CA SER A 38 7.50 -17.76 -6.83
C SER A 38 7.49 -18.41 -8.21
N GLU A 39 8.13 -19.57 -8.34
CA GLU A 39 8.07 -20.37 -9.58
C GLU A 39 6.63 -20.66 -10.02
N GLN A 40 5.72 -20.88 -9.07
CA GLN A 40 4.30 -21.08 -9.38
C GLN A 40 3.67 -19.85 -10.04
N MET A 41 3.96 -18.64 -9.55
CA MET A 41 3.46 -17.40 -10.16
C MET A 41 4.06 -17.20 -11.55
N ILE A 42 5.37 -17.45 -11.70
CA ILE A 42 6.10 -17.32 -12.96
C ILE A 42 5.52 -18.27 -14.02
N ASN A 43 5.41 -19.55 -13.69
CA ASN A 43 4.87 -20.57 -14.58
C ASN A 43 3.40 -20.28 -14.94
N GLY A 44 2.59 -19.84 -13.97
CA GLY A 44 1.21 -19.43 -14.22
C GLY A 44 1.14 -18.31 -15.25
N VAL A 45 1.95 -17.27 -15.09
CA VAL A 45 1.97 -16.13 -16.00
C VAL A 45 2.45 -16.51 -17.39
N GLN A 46 3.46 -17.35 -17.49
CA GLN A 46 3.94 -17.88 -18.77
C GLN A 46 2.88 -18.74 -19.49
N GLN A 47 1.97 -19.35 -18.74
CA GLN A 47 0.84 -20.12 -19.27
C GLN A 47 -0.41 -19.25 -19.54
N GLY A 48 -0.34 -17.93 -19.34
CA GLY A 48 -1.45 -17.00 -19.57
C GLY A 48 -2.48 -16.91 -18.43
N ASN A 49 -2.13 -17.41 -17.24
CA ASN A 49 -2.98 -17.39 -16.06
C ASN A 49 -2.37 -16.51 -14.95
N LEU A 50 -3.17 -15.64 -14.36
CA LEU A 50 -2.77 -14.94 -13.14
C LEU A 50 -3.03 -15.81 -11.90
N TRP A 51 -2.24 -15.61 -10.85
CA TRP A 51 -2.49 -16.22 -9.53
C TRP A 51 -3.86 -15.80 -8.96
N THR A 52 -4.39 -14.66 -9.41
CA THR A 52 -5.72 -14.15 -9.07
C THR A 52 -6.85 -14.93 -9.74
N GLU A 53 -6.59 -15.65 -10.83
CA GLU A 53 -7.58 -16.44 -11.59
C GLU A 53 -7.57 -17.91 -11.16
N GLY A 54 -6.38 -18.53 -11.09
CA GLY A 54 -6.23 -19.96 -10.85
C GLY A 54 -6.66 -20.42 -9.45
N LEU A 55 -6.59 -19.54 -8.46
CA LEU A 55 -6.92 -19.87 -7.07
C LEU A 55 -8.43 -19.83 -6.79
N LEU A 56 -9.25 -19.16 -7.61
CA LEU A 56 -10.70 -19.03 -7.40
C LEU A 56 -11.47 -20.34 -7.59
N ASN A 57 -10.90 -21.30 -8.33
CA ASN A 57 -11.51 -22.60 -8.57
C ASN A 57 -11.23 -23.63 -7.46
N VAL A 58 -10.28 -23.35 -6.57
CA VAL A 58 -9.79 -24.29 -5.55
C VAL A 58 -9.91 -23.72 -4.13
N VAL A 59 -9.80 -22.39 -3.99
CA VAL A 59 -9.87 -21.68 -2.73
C VAL A 59 -10.93 -20.56 -2.84
N PRO A 60 -11.88 -20.48 -1.89
CA PRO A 60 -12.82 -19.36 -1.83
C PRO A 60 -12.10 -17.99 -1.91
N SER A 61 -12.60 -17.09 -2.76
CA SER A 61 -12.03 -15.74 -2.96
C SER A 61 -11.83 -14.97 -1.66
N SER A 62 -12.69 -15.22 -0.67
CA SER A 62 -12.60 -14.64 0.68
C SER A 62 -11.34 -15.06 1.44
N ILE A 63 -10.86 -16.29 1.28
CA ILE A 63 -9.66 -16.79 1.97
C ILE A 63 -8.39 -16.18 1.34
N LEU A 64 -8.36 -16.05 0.01
CA LEU A 64 -7.27 -15.39 -0.70
C LEU A 64 -7.16 -13.92 -0.32
N SER A 65 -8.29 -13.23 -0.30
CA SER A 65 -8.39 -11.84 0.13
C SER A 65 -7.92 -11.66 1.58
N ILE A 66 -8.27 -12.55 2.51
CA ILE A 66 -7.77 -12.48 3.90
C ILE A 66 -6.23 -12.55 3.95
N GLY A 67 -5.62 -13.40 3.14
CA GLY A 67 -4.16 -13.50 3.06
C GLY A 67 -3.50 -12.22 2.55
N ILE A 68 -4.02 -11.65 1.46
CA ILE A 68 -3.48 -10.42 0.86
C ILE A 68 -3.73 -9.21 1.77
N LEU A 69 -4.94 -9.10 2.33
CA LEU A 69 -5.28 -8.12 3.37
C LEU A 69 -4.30 -8.16 4.54
N THR A 70 -4.06 -9.37 5.08
CA THR A 70 -3.16 -9.55 6.22
C THR A 70 -1.74 -9.13 5.84
N ASN A 71 -1.27 -9.47 4.64
CA ASN A 71 0.03 -9.04 4.14
C ASN A 71 0.11 -7.50 4.06
N ASN A 72 -0.89 -6.83 3.48
CA ASN A 72 -0.91 -5.38 3.35
C ASN A 72 -0.92 -4.67 4.72
N ILE A 73 -1.65 -5.21 5.71
CA ILE A 73 -1.64 -4.72 7.09
C ILE A 73 -0.24 -4.90 7.72
N VAL A 74 0.34 -6.10 7.60
CA VAL A 74 1.65 -6.41 8.19
C VAL A 74 2.73 -5.53 7.58
N VAL A 75 2.80 -5.43 6.24
CA VAL A 75 3.79 -4.59 5.55
C VAL A 75 3.64 -3.12 5.94
N SER A 76 2.40 -2.60 6.01
CA SER A 76 2.15 -1.22 6.44
C SER A 76 2.61 -0.99 7.89
N LEU A 77 2.32 -1.92 8.80
CA LEU A 77 2.77 -1.84 10.18
C LEU A 77 4.30 -1.94 10.29
N MET A 78 4.92 -2.81 9.51
CA MET A 78 6.38 -2.93 9.46
C MET A 78 7.03 -1.67 8.90
N ALA A 79 6.48 -1.06 7.84
CA ALA A 79 6.95 0.21 7.30
C ALA A 79 6.87 1.32 8.35
N PHE A 80 5.83 1.34 9.19
CA PHE A 80 5.71 2.27 10.31
C PHE A 80 6.72 1.98 11.44
N CYS A 81 6.71 0.77 12.00
CA CYS A 81 7.50 0.40 13.18
C CYS A 81 9.01 0.47 12.91
N SER A 82 9.45 0.05 11.73
CA SER A 82 10.85 0.11 11.33
C SER A 82 11.37 1.55 11.18
N GLY A 83 10.48 2.54 11.14
CA GLY A 83 10.83 3.96 11.17
C GLY A 83 11.50 4.41 12.46
N ILE A 84 11.35 3.66 13.56
CA ILE A 84 12.11 3.89 14.82
C ILE A 84 13.62 3.88 14.56
N LEU A 85 14.08 3.13 13.56
CA LEU A 85 15.47 3.12 13.08
C LEU A 85 15.77 4.36 12.22
N PHE A 86 15.42 5.55 12.72
CA PHE A 86 15.69 6.83 12.08
C PHE A 86 15.13 6.95 10.64
N GLY A 87 14.03 6.25 10.34
CA GLY A 87 13.40 6.19 9.01
C GLY A 87 14.05 5.22 8.02
N LEU A 88 15.25 4.67 8.30
CA LEU A 88 15.96 3.79 7.36
C LEU A 88 15.20 2.51 7.06
N GLY A 89 14.63 1.88 8.11
CA GLY A 89 13.82 0.68 7.95
C GLY A 89 12.57 0.92 7.10
N THR A 90 11.94 2.09 7.28
CA THR A 90 10.81 2.51 6.45
C THR A 90 11.21 2.63 4.99
N PHE A 91 12.31 3.34 4.69
CA PHE A 91 12.76 3.53 3.32
C PHE A 91 13.07 2.20 2.64
N TYR A 92 13.71 1.26 3.35
CA TYR A 92 13.96 -0.08 2.84
C TYR A 92 12.66 -0.81 2.46
N ILE A 93 11.66 -0.84 3.35
CA ILE A 93 10.38 -1.54 3.09
C ILE A 93 9.63 -0.90 1.92
N ILE A 94 9.57 0.43 1.88
CA ILE A 94 8.90 1.17 0.80
C ILE A 94 9.58 0.93 -0.54
N ALA A 95 10.91 1.00 -0.58
CA ALA A 95 11.68 0.75 -1.80
C ALA A 95 11.47 -0.68 -2.30
N LEU A 96 11.54 -1.68 -1.41
CA LEU A 96 11.34 -3.07 -1.76
C LEU A 96 9.93 -3.34 -2.31
N ASN A 97 8.88 -2.78 -1.70
CA ASN A 97 7.51 -2.93 -2.18
C ASN A 97 7.28 -2.22 -3.52
N GLY A 98 7.86 -1.04 -3.72
CA GLY A 98 7.84 -0.35 -5.00
C GLY A 98 8.52 -1.21 -6.08
N LEU A 99 9.75 -1.66 -5.82
CA LEU A 99 10.55 -2.50 -6.72
C LEU A 99 9.79 -3.76 -7.14
N MET A 100 9.22 -4.48 -6.16
CA MET A 100 8.41 -5.67 -6.40
C MET A 100 7.19 -5.38 -7.27
N LEU A 101 6.41 -4.33 -6.95
CA LEU A 101 5.22 -3.97 -7.72
C LEU A 101 5.57 -3.67 -9.18
N GLY A 102 6.60 -2.86 -9.41
CA GLY A 102 7.09 -2.52 -10.74
C GLY A 102 7.55 -3.73 -11.53
N GLY A 103 8.33 -4.62 -10.89
CA GLY A 103 8.82 -5.85 -11.50
C GLY A 103 7.68 -6.79 -11.91
N VAL A 104 6.69 -6.98 -11.04
CA VAL A 104 5.51 -7.80 -11.34
C VAL A 104 4.72 -7.23 -12.52
N PHE A 105 4.46 -5.92 -12.53
CA PHE A 105 3.75 -5.28 -13.65
C PHE A 105 4.52 -5.41 -14.98
N ALA A 106 5.84 -5.24 -14.97
CA ALA A 106 6.67 -5.43 -16.15
C ALA A 106 6.64 -6.88 -16.66
N PHE A 107 6.71 -7.86 -15.75
CA PHE A 107 6.68 -9.27 -16.11
C PHE A 107 5.35 -9.67 -16.74
N VAL A 108 4.22 -9.30 -16.13
CA VAL A 108 2.90 -9.61 -16.72
C VAL A 108 2.66 -8.84 -18.02
N HIS A 109 3.24 -7.64 -18.18
CA HIS A 109 3.18 -6.88 -19.42
C HIS A 109 3.88 -7.62 -20.57
N GLN A 110 5.05 -8.20 -20.33
CA GLN A 110 5.76 -9.02 -21.33
C GLN A 110 4.95 -10.24 -21.80
N HIS A 111 4.03 -10.73 -20.96
CA HIS A 111 3.16 -11.87 -21.24
C HIS A 111 1.73 -11.46 -21.64
N SER A 112 1.52 -10.20 -22.05
CA SER A 112 0.22 -9.67 -22.49
C SER A 112 -0.90 -9.76 -21.44
N MET A 113 -0.54 -9.76 -20.15
CA MET A 113 -1.48 -9.90 -19.02
C MET A 113 -1.59 -8.65 -18.14
N ALA A 114 -0.90 -7.57 -18.48
CA ALA A 114 -0.98 -6.31 -17.73
C ALA A 114 -2.42 -5.78 -17.59
N GLY A 115 -3.25 -5.94 -18.63
CA GLY A 115 -4.66 -5.53 -18.58
C GLY A 115 -5.45 -6.28 -17.51
N LYS A 116 -5.30 -7.61 -17.44
CA LYS A 116 -5.94 -8.46 -16.43
C LYS A 116 -5.51 -8.10 -15.01
N LEU A 117 -4.20 -7.90 -14.81
CA LEU A 117 -3.69 -7.51 -13.49
C LEU A 117 -4.18 -6.11 -13.10
N LEU A 118 -4.19 -5.17 -14.03
CA LEU A 118 -4.69 -3.82 -13.78
C LEU A 118 -6.19 -3.83 -13.44
N GLU A 119 -6.99 -4.62 -14.16
CA GLU A 119 -8.41 -4.77 -13.90
C GLU A 119 -8.67 -5.30 -12.48
N PHE A 120 -7.89 -6.28 -12.04
CA PHE A 120 -7.95 -6.80 -10.67
C PHE A 120 -7.57 -5.74 -9.63
N VAL A 121 -6.41 -5.09 -9.80
CA VAL A 121 -5.84 -4.17 -8.80
C VAL A 121 -6.60 -2.85 -8.72
N MET A 122 -7.22 -2.37 -9.81
CA MET A 122 -7.80 -1.01 -9.88
C MET A 122 -8.89 -0.76 -8.83
N ALA A 123 -9.62 -1.79 -8.40
CA ALA A 123 -10.72 -1.64 -7.45
C ALA A 123 -10.27 -1.30 -6.02
N HIS A 124 -9.04 -1.64 -5.61
CA HIS A 124 -8.54 -1.45 -4.24
C HIS A 124 -7.14 -0.84 -4.18
N GLY A 125 -6.30 -1.07 -5.20
CA GLY A 125 -4.92 -0.63 -5.29
C GLY A 125 -4.68 0.85 -4.97
N PRO A 126 -5.50 1.81 -5.46
CA PRO A 126 -5.31 3.23 -5.12
C PRO A 126 -5.27 3.49 -3.60
N VAL A 127 -6.13 2.80 -2.84
CA VAL A 127 -6.19 2.94 -1.38
C VAL A 127 -5.03 2.21 -0.72
N GLU A 128 -4.72 0.98 -1.13
CA GLU A 128 -3.64 0.19 -0.54
C GLU A 128 -2.27 0.84 -0.72
N LEU A 129 -1.97 1.31 -1.94
CA LEU A 129 -0.72 2.00 -2.25
C LEU A 129 -0.61 3.34 -1.50
N SER A 130 -1.74 4.03 -1.30
CA SER A 130 -1.76 5.23 -0.48
C SER A 130 -1.52 4.90 1.01
N VAL A 131 -2.13 3.83 1.52
CA VAL A 131 -2.00 3.40 2.91
C VAL A 131 -0.57 3.04 3.26
N ILE A 132 0.13 2.24 2.43
CA ILE A 132 1.54 1.88 2.70
C ILE A 132 2.42 3.15 2.69
N CYS A 133 2.17 4.10 1.79
CA CYS A 133 2.90 5.37 1.76
C CYS A 133 2.61 6.23 3.01
N ILE A 134 1.37 6.28 3.49
CA ILE A 134 0.98 7.01 4.70
C ILE A 134 1.59 6.35 5.95
N ALA A 135 1.58 5.03 6.03
CA ALA A 135 2.20 4.28 7.11
C ALA A 135 3.72 4.50 7.13
N GLY A 136 4.36 4.50 5.97
CA GLY A 136 5.77 4.87 5.83
C GLY A 136 6.03 6.32 6.25
N ALA A 137 5.24 7.28 5.80
CA ALA A 137 5.37 8.68 6.21
C ALA A 137 5.29 8.85 7.73
N ALA A 138 4.37 8.12 8.38
CA ALA A 138 4.25 8.08 9.82
C ALA A 138 5.48 7.44 10.49
N GLY A 139 6.09 6.41 9.90
CA GLY A 139 7.33 5.80 10.36
C GLY A 139 8.53 6.76 10.27
N VAL A 140 8.65 7.49 9.17
CA VAL A 140 9.70 8.53 9.02
C VAL A 140 9.51 9.64 10.06
N MET A 141 8.28 10.09 10.31
CA MET A 141 8.01 11.06 11.39
C MET A 141 8.41 10.53 12.76
N LEU A 142 8.22 9.24 13.01
CA LEU A 142 8.61 8.60 14.26
C LEU A 142 10.14 8.61 14.43
N GLY A 143 10.88 8.26 13.37
CA GLY A 143 12.34 8.38 13.33
C GLY A 143 12.82 9.80 13.54
N GLU A 144 12.24 10.77 12.84
CA GLU A 144 12.61 12.19 12.94
C GLU A 144 12.38 12.74 14.35
N SER A 145 11.30 12.31 15.02
CA SER A 145 11.00 12.70 16.41
C SER A 145 12.10 12.31 17.40
N LEU A 146 12.85 11.25 17.10
CA LEU A 146 14.02 10.81 17.87
C LEU A 146 15.25 11.64 17.50
N ILE A 147 15.48 11.93 16.22
CA ILE A 147 16.68 12.65 15.74
C ILE A 147 16.64 14.13 16.14
N ARG A 148 15.51 14.80 15.89
CA ARG A 148 15.35 16.26 16.03
C ARG A 148 14.11 16.56 16.89
N PRO A 149 14.16 16.35 18.22
CA PRO A 149 13.01 16.55 19.10
C PRO A 149 12.66 18.03 19.37
N GLY A 150 13.45 18.97 18.84
CA GLY A 150 13.27 20.40 19.09
C GLY A 150 13.53 20.76 20.55
N LEU A 151 12.56 21.40 21.20
CA LEU A 151 12.64 21.82 22.61
C LEU A 151 12.21 20.72 23.60
N SER A 152 11.59 19.65 23.12
CA SER A 152 11.12 18.55 23.97
C SER A 152 12.23 17.53 24.21
N SER A 153 12.08 16.71 25.26
CA SER A 153 12.91 15.52 25.37
C SER A 153 12.61 14.54 24.23
N ARG A 154 13.58 13.68 23.86
CA ARG A 154 13.37 12.64 22.83
C ARG A 154 12.18 11.74 23.16
N ARG A 155 11.99 11.42 24.45
CA ARG A 155 10.88 10.61 24.92
C ARG A 155 9.52 11.29 24.70
N GLU A 156 9.38 12.56 25.08
CA GLU A 156 8.14 13.30 24.90
C GLU A 156 7.81 13.50 23.41
N SER A 157 8.82 13.89 22.63
CA SER A 157 8.72 14.04 21.17
C SER A 157 8.24 12.74 20.51
N PHE A 158 8.86 11.61 20.87
CA PHE A 158 8.49 10.28 20.40
C PHE A 158 7.07 9.87 20.81
N GLN A 159 6.69 10.10 22.07
CA GLN A 159 5.34 9.79 22.56
C GLN A 159 4.28 10.61 21.83
N ALA A 160 4.53 11.90 21.59
CA ALA A 160 3.64 12.76 20.83
C ALA A 160 3.51 12.31 19.36
N ALA A 161 4.63 11.97 18.71
CA ALA A 161 4.64 11.44 17.35
C ALA A 161 3.88 10.12 17.25
N THR A 162 4.11 9.19 18.19
CA THR A 162 3.44 7.89 18.27
C THR A 162 1.93 8.05 18.44
N ALA A 163 1.47 8.89 19.37
CA ALA A 163 0.03 9.11 19.61
C ALA A 163 -0.69 9.70 18.38
N LYS A 164 0.02 10.54 17.61
CA LYS A 164 -0.49 11.09 16.36
C LYS A 164 -0.53 10.04 15.25
N ALA A 165 0.57 9.30 15.08
CA ALA A 165 0.69 8.24 14.07
C ALA A 165 -0.32 7.11 14.32
N GLY A 166 -0.52 6.70 15.57
CA GLY A 166 -1.44 5.62 15.94
C GLY A 166 -2.88 5.86 15.48
N ARG A 167 -3.37 7.10 15.56
CA ARG A 167 -4.71 7.46 15.03
C ARG A 167 -4.81 7.31 13.52
N VAL A 168 -3.75 7.68 12.79
CA VAL A 168 -3.69 7.54 11.33
C VAL A 168 -3.58 6.06 10.95
N LEU A 169 -2.76 5.28 11.65
CA LEU A 169 -2.61 3.85 11.40
C LEU A 169 -3.88 3.06 11.67
N PHE A 170 -4.63 3.43 12.72
CA PHE A 170 -5.92 2.83 12.98
C PHE A 170 -6.90 3.07 11.82
N ALA A 171 -6.95 4.30 11.30
CA ALA A 171 -7.73 4.60 10.12
C ALA A 171 -7.25 3.82 8.88
N CYS A 172 -5.92 3.72 8.67
CA CYS A 172 -5.33 2.92 7.60
C CYS A 172 -5.69 1.44 7.70
N ALA A 173 -5.68 0.86 8.90
CA ALA A 173 -6.05 -0.54 9.11
C ALA A 173 -7.52 -0.79 8.70
N LEU A 174 -8.44 0.08 9.12
CA LEU A 174 -9.85 0.00 8.70
C LEU A 174 -10.01 0.16 7.18
N LEU A 175 -9.22 1.02 6.56
CA LEU A 175 -9.21 1.19 5.11
C LEU A 175 -8.73 -0.07 4.39
N LEU A 176 -7.68 -0.72 4.90
CA LEU A 176 -7.21 -1.98 4.35
C LEU A 176 -8.26 -3.08 4.49
N VAL A 177 -8.99 -3.17 5.61
CA VAL A 177 -10.10 -4.14 5.73
C VAL A 177 -11.13 -3.94 4.61
N GLY A 178 -11.48 -2.69 4.29
CA GLY A 178 -12.35 -2.41 3.16
C GLY A 178 -11.74 -2.82 1.81
N CYS A 179 -10.44 -2.59 1.61
CA CYS A 179 -9.72 -3.09 0.43
C CYS A 179 -9.78 -4.62 0.32
N GLY A 180 -9.58 -5.35 1.42
CA GLY A 180 -9.71 -6.80 1.44
C GLY A 180 -11.11 -7.26 1.02
N ILE A 181 -12.17 -6.61 1.51
CA ILE A 181 -13.54 -6.90 1.06
C ILE A 181 -13.69 -6.65 -0.45
N ILE A 182 -13.22 -5.52 -0.96
CA ILE A 182 -13.27 -5.21 -2.40
C ILE A 182 -12.49 -6.26 -3.20
N GLU A 183 -11.31 -6.64 -2.75
CA GLU A 183 -10.48 -7.66 -3.39
C GLU A 183 -11.13 -9.05 -3.36
N GLY A 184 -11.87 -9.39 -2.30
CA GLY A 184 -12.54 -10.69 -2.19
C GLY A 184 -13.80 -10.81 -3.05
N TYR A 185 -14.51 -9.70 -3.30
CA TYR A 185 -15.85 -9.72 -3.90
C TYR A 185 -15.99 -8.97 -5.23
N VAL A 186 -15.19 -7.93 -5.47
CA VAL A 186 -15.29 -7.05 -6.65
C VAL A 186 -14.19 -7.37 -7.66
N SER A 187 -12.93 -7.45 -7.22
CA SER A 187 -11.78 -7.70 -8.10
C SER A 187 -11.88 -8.99 -8.93
N PRO A 188 -12.18 -10.17 -8.34
CA PRO A 188 -12.25 -11.43 -9.07
C PRO A 188 -13.58 -11.65 -9.79
N ASN A 189 -14.59 -10.81 -9.57
CA ASN A 189 -15.94 -11.06 -10.06
C ASN A 189 -16.10 -10.55 -11.51
N PRO A 190 -16.37 -11.44 -12.49
CA PRO A 190 -16.47 -11.08 -13.90
C PRO A 190 -17.72 -10.24 -14.23
N ALA A 191 -18.71 -10.14 -13.33
CA ALA A 191 -19.88 -9.30 -13.51
C ALA A 191 -19.56 -7.80 -13.39
N PHE A 192 -18.44 -7.45 -12.74
CA PHE A 192 -17.97 -6.08 -12.66
C PHE A 192 -17.18 -5.74 -13.94
N SER A 193 -17.51 -4.61 -14.56
CA SER A 193 -16.73 -4.06 -15.68
C SER A 193 -15.54 -3.25 -15.17
N MET A 194 -14.54 -2.99 -16.03
CA MET A 194 -13.43 -2.11 -15.71
C MET A 194 -13.90 -0.74 -15.16
N THR A 195 -14.92 -0.13 -15.77
CA THR A 195 -15.49 1.14 -15.29
C THR A 195 -16.02 1.04 -13.87
N SER A 196 -16.74 -0.04 -13.53
CA SER A 196 -17.24 -0.24 -12.17
C SER A 196 -16.11 -0.39 -11.15
N ARG A 197 -15.03 -1.09 -11.51
CA ARG A 197 -13.84 -1.22 -10.65
C ARG A 197 -13.13 0.11 -10.45
N VAL A 198 -13.00 0.92 -11.50
CA VAL A 198 -12.46 2.29 -11.41
C VAL A 198 -13.30 3.16 -10.48
N VAL A 199 -14.64 3.12 -10.61
CA VAL A 199 -15.56 3.90 -9.76
C VAL A 199 -15.44 3.46 -8.30
N VAL A 200 -15.39 2.15 -8.03
CA VAL A 200 -15.21 1.63 -6.67
C VAL A 200 -13.87 2.06 -6.09
N GLY A 201 -12.76 1.87 -6.83
CA GLY A 201 -11.41 2.18 -6.34
C GLY A 201 -11.18 3.68 -6.13
N LEU A 202 -11.53 4.51 -7.10
CA LEU A 202 -11.40 5.96 -6.97
C LEU A 202 -12.40 6.53 -5.98
N GLY A 203 -13.64 6.02 -5.94
CA GLY A 203 -14.64 6.41 -4.96
C GLY A 203 -14.17 6.11 -3.54
N TYR A 204 -13.60 4.92 -3.32
CA TYR A 204 -13.06 4.55 -2.00
C TYR A 204 -11.82 5.38 -1.63
N TRP A 205 -10.96 5.68 -2.62
CA TRP A 205 -9.84 6.59 -2.44
C TRP A 205 -10.27 8.00 -2.05
N VAL A 206 -11.34 8.54 -2.66
CA VAL A 206 -11.91 9.83 -2.27
C VAL A 206 -12.44 9.80 -0.84
N VAL A 207 -13.11 8.71 -0.43
CA VAL A 207 -13.56 8.52 0.96
C VAL A 207 -12.37 8.53 1.92
N MET A 208 -11.30 7.80 1.60
CA MET A 208 -10.05 7.82 2.38
C MET A 208 -9.50 9.25 2.52
N VAL A 209 -9.37 10.00 1.43
CA VAL A 209 -8.86 11.38 1.45
C VAL A 209 -9.77 12.27 2.31
N GLY A 210 -11.09 12.13 2.19
CA GLY A 210 -12.06 12.86 3.02
C GLY A 210 -11.95 12.54 4.52
N LEU A 211 -11.72 11.27 4.85
CA LEU A 211 -11.56 10.77 6.21
C LEU A 211 -10.26 11.29 6.84
N LEU A 212 -9.13 11.12 6.13
CA LEU A 212 -7.81 11.50 6.63
C LEU A 212 -7.57 13.02 6.64
N SER A 213 -8.26 13.78 5.77
CA SER A 213 -8.23 15.24 5.80
C SER A 213 -9.06 15.86 6.94
N GLY A 214 -9.84 15.06 7.66
CA GLY A 214 -10.74 15.53 8.72
C GLY A 214 -11.96 16.28 8.19
N ARG A 215 -12.28 16.15 6.90
CA ARG A 215 -13.50 16.73 6.30
C ARG A 215 -14.73 15.88 6.58
N LEU A 216 -14.56 14.57 6.72
CA LEU A 216 -15.63 13.62 7.06
C LEU A 216 -15.71 13.31 8.56
N ALA A 217 -14.60 13.43 9.29
CA ALA A 217 -14.59 13.33 10.74
C ALA A 217 -14.99 14.70 11.31
N GLY A 218 -16.28 14.89 11.61
CA GLY A 218 -16.86 16.15 12.08
C GLY A 218 -15.94 16.89 13.06
N ARG A 219 -15.63 18.16 12.75
CA ARG A 219 -14.83 19.02 13.62
C ARG A 219 -15.48 19.07 15.00
N GLN A 220 -14.80 18.58 16.04
CA GLN A 220 -15.22 18.91 17.40
C GLN A 220 -15.00 20.41 17.59
N PRO A 221 -16.04 21.19 17.98
CA PRO A 221 -15.84 22.58 18.33
C PRO A 221 -14.90 22.62 19.53
N VAL A 222 -13.77 23.32 19.38
CA VAL A 222 -12.86 23.59 20.49
C VAL A 222 -13.66 24.34 21.54
N ARG A 223 -13.98 23.68 22.66
CA ARG A 223 -14.51 24.36 23.83
C ARG A 223 -13.40 25.28 24.36
N ALA A 224 -13.53 26.58 24.10
CA ALA A 224 -12.80 27.59 24.83
C ALA A 224 -13.12 27.42 26.33
N ARG A 225 -12.09 27.21 27.14
CA ARG A 225 -12.13 27.39 28.58
C ARG A 225 -11.08 28.43 28.92
#